data_AF-A0A914JKC6-F1
#
_entry.id   AF-A0A914JKC6-F1
#
_cell.length_a   1.000
_cell.length_b   1.000
_cell.length_c   1.000
_cell.angle_alpha   90.00
_cell.angle_beta   90.00
_cell.angle_gamma   90.00
#
_symmetry.space_group_name_H-M   'P 1'
#
loop_
_entity.id
_entity.type
_entity.pdbx_description
1 polymer ?
#
loop_
_entity_poly.entity_id
_entity_poly.type
_entity_poly.pdbx_seq_one_letter_code
_entity_poly.pdbx_strand_id
1 'polypeptide(L)'
;MLLTGLLADKFNAKYMIIASVLTASTANFIIPLLSPTSVYFAIFARFLIGVADALLQPAVNSLLTRWFPANERSYALGVASGGRQIGALLIVPTAGALCSQTEFFGGWPAIFYVSACAGLFFIFIYAILGRDKPSKQSCISDAELRFITNANAAENVGKKRMDRKRRLPRVSADDDDHVSSQLFARCS
;
A
#
# COMPACT_ATOMS: atom_id res chain seq x y z
N MET A 1 3.74 -7.15 7.13
CA MET A 1 4.95 -6.76 6.36
C MET A 1 5.81 -7.95 5.90
N LEU A 2 5.54 -9.22 6.27
CA LEU A 2 6.18 -10.39 5.63
C LEU A 2 5.48 -10.80 4.32
N LEU A 3 4.14 -10.68 4.26
CA LEU A 3 3.34 -10.97 3.06
C LEU A 3 3.59 -10.02 1.88
N THR A 4 4.04 -8.79 2.15
CA THR A 4 4.28 -7.76 1.13
C THR A 4 5.37 -8.12 0.12
N GLY A 5 6.36 -8.93 0.51
CA GLY A 5 7.41 -9.40 -0.41
C GLY A 5 6.94 -10.53 -1.33
N LEU A 6 6.09 -11.44 -0.83
CA LEU A 6 5.61 -12.62 -1.56
C LEU A 6 4.46 -12.29 -2.52
N LEU A 7 3.59 -11.34 -2.17
CA LEU A 7 2.49 -10.91 -3.05
C LEU A 7 2.94 -9.93 -4.14
N ALA A 8 4.05 -9.22 -3.94
CA ALA A 8 4.56 -8.22 -4.89
C ALA A 8 4.99 -8.81 -6.24
N ASP A 9 5.37 -10.09 -6.29
CA ASP A 9 5.88 -10.72 -7.51
C ASP A 9 4.80 -11.39 -8.38
N LYS A 10 3.58 -11.62 -7.85
CA LYS A 10 2.52 -12.35 -8.57
C LYS A 10 1.23 -11.59 -8.83
N PHE A 11 0.93 -10.53 -8.07
CA PHE A 11 -0.34 -9.81 -8.23
C PHE A 11 -0.17 -8.42 -8.86
N ASN A 12 -1.05 -8.15 -9.83
CA ASN A 12 -1.27 -6.84 -10.42
C ASN A 12 -1.90 -5.93 -9.36
N ALA A 13 -1.16 -4.92 -8.90
CA ALA A 13 -1.54 -4.08 -7.76
C ALA A 13 -2.83 -3.29 -8.05
N LYS A 14 -3.07 -2.90 -9.30
CA LYS A 14 -4.31 -2.23 -9.74
C LYS A 14 -5.55 -3.04 -9.42
N TYR A 15 -5.59 -4.31 -9.84
CA TYR A 15 -6.78 -5.15 -9.61
C TYR A 15 -6.99 -5.43 -8.13
N MET A 16 -5.92 -5.54 -7.34
CA MET A 16 -6.02 -5.76 -5.90
C MET A 16 -6.64 -4.55 -5.18
N ILE A 17 -6.25 -3.33 -5.57
CA ILE A 17 -6.84 -2.07 -5.06
C ILE A 17 -8.31 -1.95 -5.49
N ILE A 18 -8.63 -2.25 -6.75
CA ILE A 18 -10.01 -2.21 -7.24
C ILE A 18 -10.89 -3.22 -6.48
N ALA A 19 -10.41 -4.45 -6.32
CA ALA A 19 -11.16 -5.51 -5.65
C ALA A 19 -11.41 -5.22 -4.16
N SER A 20 -10.41 -4.68 -3.44
CA SER A 20 -10.58 -4.33 -2.04
C SER A 20 -11.57 -3.19 -1.84
N VAL A 21 -11.44 -2.08 -2.58
CA VAL A 21 -12.36 -0.94 -2.47
C VAL A 21 -13.77 -1.34 -2.91
N LEU A 22 -13.90 -2.22 -3.91
CA LEU A 22 -15.21 -2.73 -4.35
C LEU A 22 -15.86 -3.57 -3.26
N THR A 23 -15.10 -4.47 -2.64
CA THR A 23 -15.59 -5.30 -1.52
C THR A 23 -16.01 -4.43 -0.34
N ALA A 24 -15.23 -3.41 0.01
CA ALA A 24 -15.57 -2.45 1.08
C ALA A 24 -16.83 -1.64 0.75
N SER A 25 -16.98 -1.18 -0.50
CA SER A 25 -18.15 -0.40 -0.94
C SER A 25 -19.43 -1.25 -0.91
N THR A 26 -19.37 -2.49 -1.40
CA THR A 26 -20.49 -3.44 -1.34
C THR A 26 -20.88 -3.76 0.09
N ALA A 27 -19.89 -3.99 0.98
CA ALA A 27 -20.16 -4.20 2.40
C ALA A 27 -20.81 -2.98 3.06
N ASN A 28 -20.37 -1.77 2.73
CA ASN A 28 -21.00 -0.53 3.21
C ASN A 28 -22.44 -0.34 2.70
N PHE A 29 -22.79 -0.79 1.49
CA PHE A 29 -24.19 -0.80 1.02
C PHE A 29 -25.07 -1.81 1.77
N ILE A 30 -24.51 -2.98 2.10
CA ILE A 30 -25.23 -4.07 2.78
C ILE A 30 -25.58 -3.68 4.23
N ILE A 31 -24.71 -2.93 4.93
CA ILE A 31 -24.93 -2.54 6.33
C ILE A 31 -26.28 -1.82 6.55
N PRO A 32 -26.57 -0.66 5.93
CA PRO A 32 -27.82 0.05 6.15
C PRO A 32 -29.03 -0.74 5.65
N LEU A 33 -28.87 -1.54 4.60
CA LEU A 33 -29.97 -2.29 3.98
C LEU A 33 -30.43 -3.48 4.83
N LEU A 34 -29.49 -4.18 5.50
CA LEU A 34 -29.79 -5.40 6.27
C LEU A 34 -29.80 -5.17 7.79
N SER A 35 -29.34 -4.01 8.28
CA SER A 35 -29.38 -3.65 9.69
C SER A 35 -30.76 -3.75 10.36
N PRO A 36 -31.89 -3.40 9.71
CA PRO A 36 -33.20 -3.57 10.34
C PRO A 36 -33.65 -5.04 10.44
N THR A 37 -33.05 -5.94 9.67
CA THR A 37 -33.45 -7.35 9.61
C THR A 37 -32.68 -8.23 10.59
N SER A 38 -31.35 -8.10 10.67
CA SER A 38 -30.54 -8.89 11.61
C SER A 38 -29.13 -8.33 11.83
N VAL A 39 -28.68 -8.36 13.08
CA VAL A 39 -27.33 -7.89 13.50
C VAL A 39 -26.20 -8.74 12.91
N TYR A 40 -26.44 -10.04 12.64
CA TYR A 40 -25.43 -10.94 12.10
C TYR A 40 -24.89 -10.48 10.73
N PHE A 41 -25.74 -9.88 9.89
CA PHE A 41 -25.31 -9.34 8.60
C PHE A 41 -24.40 -8.13 8.75
N ALA A 42 -24.66 -7.27 9.74
CA ALA A 42 -23.79 -6.13 10.03
C ALA A 42 -22.40 -6.59 10.51
N ILE A 43 -22.34 -7.64 11.35
CA ILE A 43 -21.08 -8.24 11.80
C ILE A 43 -20.31 -8.82 10.60
N PHE A 44 -20.99 -9.58 9.75
CA PHE A 44 -20.37 -10.15 8.54
C PHE A 44 -19.85 -9.06 7.59
N ALA A 45 -20.64 -8.01 7.34
CA ALA A 45 -20.21 -6.89 6.52
C ALA A 45 -18.97 -6.17 7.10
N ARG A 46 -18.90 -6.02 8.43
CA ARG A 46 -17.71 -5.46 9.10
C ARG A 46 -16.49 -6.35 8.97
N PHE A 47 -16.67 -7.66 9.04
CA PHE A 47 -15.60 -8.61 8.76
C PHE A 47 -15.08 -8.44 7.32
N LEU A 48 -15.96 -8.29 6.33
CA LEU A 48 -15.57 -8.04 4.94
C LEU A 48 -14.79 -6.74 4.77
N ILE A 49 -15.20 -5.66 5.44
CA ILE A 49 -14.48 -4.38 5.42
C ILE A 49 -13.06 -4.56 6.00
N GLY A 50 -12.92 -5.29 7.10
CA GLY A 50 -11.62 -5.61 7.69
C GLY A 50 -10.72 -6.39 6.74
N VAL A 51 -11.27 -7.39 6.03
CA VAL A 51 -10.54 -8.15 5.00
C VAL A 51 -10.12 -7.24 3.84
N ALA A 52 -11.01 -6.36 3.38
CA ALA A 52 -10.71 -5.42 2.32
C ALA A 52 -9.55 -4.48 2.68
N ASP A 53 -9.56 -3.92 3.90
CA ASP A 53 -8.51 -2.99 4.34
C ASP A 53 -7.15 -3.70 4.54
N ALA A 54 -7.18 -4.94 5.05
CA ALA A 54 -5.99 -5.78 5.17
C ALA A 54 -5.33 -6.09 3.81
N LEU A 55 -6.11 -6.17 2.73
CA LEU A 55 -5.61 -6.35 1.37
C LEU A 55 -5.21 -5.03 0.69
N LEU A 56 -5.86 -3.92 1.04
CA LEU A 56 -5.60 -2.61 0.46
C LEU A 56 -4.22 -2.07 0.86
N GLN A 57 -3.86 -2.13 2.14
CA GLN A 57 -2.58 -1.63 2.64
C GLN A 57 -1.34 -2.22 1.93
N PRO A 58 -1.21 -3.56 1.76
CA PRO A 58 -0.07 -4.13 1.03
C PRO A 58 -0.13 -3.83 -0.47
N ALA A 59 -1.32 -3.69 -1.06
CA ALA A 59 -1.47 -3.31 -2.47
C ALA A 59 -0.94 -1.89 -2.73
N VAL A 60 -1.31 -0.93 -1.88
CA VAL A 60 -0.85 0.46 -1.96
C VAL A 60 0.66 0.53 -1.77
N ASN A 61 1.20 -0.18 -0.77
CA ASN A 61 2.64 -0.21 -0.54
C ASN A 61 3.40 -0.82 -1.74
N SER A 62 2.88 -1.90 -2.33
CA SER A 62 3.44 -2.52 -3.53
C SER A 62 3.42 -1.55 -4.72
N LEU A 63 2.29 -0.86 -4.95
CA LEU A 63 2.18 0.16 -6.00
C LEU A 63 3.24 1.26 -5.80
N LEU A 64 3.37 1.78 -4.58
CA LEU A 64 4.33 2.83 -4.26
C LEU A 64 5.77 2.37 -4.45
N THR A 65 6.08 1.11 -4.14
CA THR A 65 7.42 0.56 -4.35
C THR A 65 7.80 0.44 -5.81
N ARG A 66 6.83 0.22 -6.71
CA ARG A 66 7.06 0.15 -8.16
C ARG A 66 7.19 1.53 -8.80
N TRP A 67 6.56 2.54 -8.21
CA TRP A 67 6.50 3.90 -8.71
C TRP A 67 7.63 4.80 -8.21
N PHE A 68 8.10 4.59 -6.98
CA PHE A 68 9.13 5.43 -6.36
C PHE A 68 10.40 4.64 -6.00
N PRO A 69 11.59 5.18 -6.32
CA PRO A 69 12.87 4.58 -5.95
C PRO A 69 13.07 4.59 -4.43
N ALA A 70 13.94 3.71 -3.91
CA ALA A 70 14.14 3.51 -2.47
C ALA A 70 14.42 4.81 -1.67
N ASN A 71 15.14 5.77 -2.27
CA ASN A 71 15.48 7.04 -1.62
C ASN A 71 14.26 7.96 -1.40
N GLU A 72 13.26 7.92 -2.29
CA GLU A 72 12.09 8.80 -2.23
C GLU A 72 10.84 8.10 -1.70
N ARG A 73 10.87 6.76 -1.65
CA ARG A 73 9.75 5.91 -1.19
C ARG A 73 9.26 6.30 0.21
N SER A 74 10.15 6.63 1.14
CA SER A 74 9.78 7.02 2.51
C SER A 74 8.98 8.33 2.55
N TYR A 75 9.34 9.30 1.70
CA TYR A 75 8.59 10.55 1.58
C TYR A 75 7.20 10.32 0.98
N ALA A 76 7.12 9.53 -0.09
CA ALA A 76 5.85 9.15 -0.70
C ALA A 76 4.92 8.41 0.28
N LEU A 77 5.46 7.49 1.09
CA LEU A 77 4.71 6.80 2.15
C LEU A 77 4.21 7.78 3.23
N GLY A 78 5.02 8.78 3.56
CA GLY A 78 4.63 9.87 4.47
C GLY A 78 3.44 10.64 3.95
N VAL A 79 3.49 11.09 2.69
CA VAL A 79 2.38 11.80 2.03
C VAL A 79 1.12 10.94 1.96
N ALA A 80 1.24 9.66 1.57
CA ALA A 80 0.11 8.74 1.53
C ALA A 80 -0.53 8.51 2.90
N SER A 81 0.28 8.46 3.96
CA SER A 81 -0.21 8.28 5.34
C SER A 81 -0.83 9.57 5.89
N GLY A 82 -0.28 10.74 5.54
CA GLY A 82 -0.87 12.04 5.84
C GLY A 82 -2.25 12.20 5.18
N GLY A 83 -2.36 11.83 3.91
CA GLY A 83 -3.65 11.84 3.18
C GLY A 83 -4.72 10.98 3.86
N ARG A 84 -4.36 9.80 4.37
CA ARG A 84 -5.28 8.96 5.16
C ARG A 84 -5.77 9.63 6.44
N GLN A 85 -4.88 10.28 7.18
CA GLN A 85 -5.25 11.00 8.40
C GLN A 85 -6.15 12.20 8.11
N ILE A 86 -5.87 12.96 7.05
CA ILE A 86 -6.71 14.08 6.61
C ILE A 86 -8.10 13.55 6.19
N GLY A 87 -8.16 12.45 5.45
CA GLY A 87 -9.43 11.81 5.08
C GLY A 87 -10.24 11.40 6.30
N ALA A 88 -9.59 10.79 7.31
CA ALA A 88 -10.24 10.44 8.58
C ALA A 88 -10.74 11.69 9.34
N LEU A 89 -9.96 12.77 9.33
CA LEU A 89 -10.34 14.03 9.97
C LEU A 89 -11.57 14.67 9.31
N LEU A 90 -11.76 14.49 8.00
CA LEU A 90 -12.93 14.99 7.28
C LEU A 90 -14.15 14.06 7.44
N ILE A 91 -13.94 12.74 7.39
CA ILE A 91 -15.04 11.77 7.41
C ILE A 91 -15.75 11.74 8.77
N VAL A 92 -15.02 11.89 9.89
CA VAL A 92 -15.58 11.74 11.24
C VAL A 92 -16.56 12.87 11.59
N PRO A 93 -16.22 14.17 11.42
CA PRO A 93 -17.18 15.26 11.62
C PRO A 93 -18.33 15.22 10.63
N THR A 94 -18.06 14.85 9.37
CA THR A 94 -19.10 14.69 8.35
C THR A 94 -20.09 13.59 8.76
N ALA A 95 -19.59 12.46 9.26
CA ALA A 95 -20.42 11.39 9.81
C ALA A 95 -21.25 11.87 11.01
N GLY A 96 -20.65 12.63 11.93
CA GLY A 96 -21.35 13.22 13.06
C GLY A 96 -22.48 14.18 12.66
N ALA A 97 -22.22 15.04 11.67
CA ALA A 97 -23.19 16.00 11.14
C ALA A 97 -24.32 15.31 10.36
N LEU A 98 -24.02 14.26 9.60
CA LEU A 98 -25.04 13.47 8.90
C LEU A 98 -25.91 12.67 9.87
N CYS A 99 -25.33 12.17 10.96
CA CYS A 99 -26.11 11.47 12.00
C CYS A 99 -27.07 12.39 12.76
N SER A 100 -26.77 13.69 12.89
CA SER A 100 -27.64 14.65 13.60
C SER A 100 -28.81 15.15 12.74
N GLN A 101 -28.73 15.02 11.42
CA GLN A 101 -29.79 15.42 10.49
C GLN A 101 -30.70 14.23 10.16
N THR A 102 -31.81 14.12 10.87
CA THR A 102 -32.78 13.00 10.72
C THR A 102 -33.60 13.06 9.43
N GLU A 103 -33.66 14.21 8.76
CA GLU A 103 -34.49 14.46 7.57
C GLU A 103 -33.91 13.89 6.25
N PHE A 104 -32.58 13.77 6.12
CA PHE A 104 -31.96 13.22 4.91
C PHE A 104 -31.73 11.70 5.03
N PHE A 105 -32.38 10.91 4.16
CA PHE A 105 -32.14 9.46 3.97
C PHE A 105 -32.24 8.57 5.23
N GLY A 106 -32.98 9.00 6.26
CA GLY A 106 -33.23 8.19 7.47
C GLY A 106 -32.14 8.28 8.54
N GLY A 107 -31.32 9.34 8.53
CA GLY A 107 -30.30 9.61 9.56
C GLY A 107 -29.02 8.80 9.38
N TRP A 108 -28.74 7.87 10.31
CA TRP A 108 -27.49 7.08 10.34
C TRP A 108 -27.15 6.26 9.07
N PRO A 109 -28.10 5.77 8.24
CA PRO A 109 -27.78 5.05 7.00
C PRO A 109 -27.09 5.92 5.94
N ALA A 110 -27.33 7.25 5.97
CA ALA A 110 -26.84 8.17 4.95
C ALA A 110 -25.31 8.15 4.81
N ILE A 111 -24.57 8.03 5.92
CA ILE A 111 -23.10 7.99 5.89
C ILE A 111 -22.55 6.75 5.17
N PHE A 112 -23.26 5.62 5.24
CA PHE A 112 -22.88 4.38 4.57
C PHE A 112 -23.09 4.49 3.07
N TYR A 113 -24.19 5.10 2.63
CA TYR A 113 -24.43 5.37 1.21
C TYR A 113 -23.43 6.38 0.64
N VAL A 114 -23.17 7.49 1.34
CA VAL A 114 -22.21 8.50 0.88
C VAL A 114 -20.80 7.91 0.79
N SER A 115 -20.36 7.14 1.79
CA SER A 115 -19.05 6.50 1.76
C SER A 115 -18.93 5.43 0.68
N ALA A 116 -19.97 4.64 0.43
CA ALA A 116 -19.98 3.65 -0.63
C ALA A 116 -19.99 4.28 -2.03
N CYS A 117 -20.74 5.37 -2.24
CA CYS A 117 -20.72 6.16 -3.47
C CYS A 117 -19.36 6.81 -3.71
N ALA A 118 -18.73 7.39 -2.68
CA ALA A 118 -17.39 7.94 -2.77
C ALA A 118 -16.34 6.86 -3.13
N GLY A 119 -16.47 5.66 -2.55
CA GLY A 119 -15.63 4.50 -2.88
C GLY A 119 -15.77 4.04 -4.34
N LEU A 120 -17.01 3.94 -4.83
CA LEU A 120 -17.28 3.62 -6.24
C LEU A 120 -16.76 4.70 -7.20
N PHE A 121 -16.95 5.97 -6.86
CA PHE A 121 -16.43 7.09 -7.64
C PHE A 121 -14.89 7.07 -7.71
N PHE A 122 -14.24 6.78 -6.58
CA PHE A 122 -12.80 6.57 -6.54
C PHE A 122 -12.35 5.41 -7.43
N ILE A 123 -13.04 4.26 -7.39
CA ILE A 123 -12.75 3.13 -8.28
C ILE A 123 -12.92 3.53 -9.74
N PHE A 124 -13.97 4.28 -10.08
CA PHE A 124 -14.23 4.71 -11.44
C PHE A 124 -13.08 5.59 -11.97
N ILE A 125 -12.67 6.61 -11.20
CA ILE A 125 -11.51 7.43 -11.53
C ILE A 125 -10.24 6.57 -11.61
N TYR A 126 -10.00 5.71 -10.62
CA TYR A 126 -8.82 4.87 -10.55
C TYR A 126 -8.78 3.80 -11.65
N ALA A 127 -9.92 3.35 -12.16
CA ALA A 127 -9.98 2.43 -13.29
C ALA A 127 -9.47 3.11 -14.58
N ILE A 128 -9.84 4.38 -14.77
CA ILE A 128 -9.46 5.22 -15.92
C ILE A 128 -8.01 5.71 -15.80
N LEU A 129 -7.63 6.29 -14.66
CA LEU A 129 -6.32 6.89 -14.41
C LEU A 129 -5.25 5.87 -13.96
N GLY A 130 -5.64 4.87 -13.18
CA GLY A 130 -4.73 3.94 -12.55
C GLY A 130 -4.09 3.02 -13.58
N ARG A 131 -2.85 3.31 -13.97
CA ARG A 131 -2.03 2.42 -14.78
C ARG A 131 -1.01 1.70 -13.90
N ASP A 132 -1.04 0.36 -13.99
CA ASP A 132 -0.28 -0.56 -13.14
C ASP A 132 1.24 -0.55 -13.39
N LYS A 133 1.68 0.13 -14.45
CA LYS A 133 3.08 0.22 -14.87
C LYS A 133 3.42 1.66 -15.26
N PRO A 134 4.53 2.25 -14.77
CA PRO A 134 5.00 3.57 -15.22
C PRO A 134 5.27 3.58 -16.74
N SER A 135 5.63 2.42 -17.32
CA SER A 135 5.81 2.23 -18.77
C SER A 135 4.56 2.41 -19.64
N LYS A 136 3.35 2.43 -19.07
CA LYS A 136 2.11 2.67 -19.83
C LYS A 136 1.58 4.10 -19.67
N GLN A 137 2.32 4.99 -19.01
CA GLN A 137 1.88 6.34 -18.73
C GLN A 137 2.46 7.32 -19.76
N SER A 138 1.61 7.86 -20.62
CA SER A 138 1.98 8.74 -21.74
C SER A 138 2.57 10.10 -21.32
N CYS A 139 2.57 10.42 -20.02
CA CYS A 139 3.01 11.71 -19.48
C CYS A 139 4.30 11.61 -18.64
N ILE A 140 4.98 10.46 -18.64
CA ILE A 140 6.28 10.34 -17.99
C ILE A 140 7.38 10.66 -19.01
N SER A 141 8.31 11.53 -18.64
CA SER A 141 9.45 11.83 -19.51
C SER A 141 10.32 10.59 -19.65
N ASP A 142 10.85 10.32 -20.86
CA ASP A 142 11.75 9.18 -21.11
C ASP A 142 12.96 9.18 -20.16
N ALA A 143 13.39 10.36 -19.70
CA ALA A 143 14.44 10.53 -18.71
C ALA A 143 14.04 9.97 -17.32
N GLU A 144 12.81 10.23 -16.87
CA GLU A 144 12.29 9.74 -15.58
C GLU A 144 12.06 8.22 -15.62
N LEU A 145 11.55 7.70 -16.73
CA LEU A 145 11.38 6.25 -16.89
C LEU A 145 12.71 5.51 -16.77
N ARG A 146 13.77 6.03 -17.41
CA ARG A 146 15.12 5.47 -17.33
C ARG A 146 15.69 5.57 -15.92
N PHE A 147 15.47 6.68 -15.22
CA PHE A 147 15.90 6.86 -13.83
C PHE A 147 15.24 5.83 -12.89
N ILE A 148 13.91 5.67 -12.97
CA ILE A 148 13.17 4.71 -12.15
C ILE A 148 13.60 3.27 -12.46
N THR A 149 13.78 2.94 -13.74
CA THR A 149 14.19 1.57 -14.15
C THR A 149 15.60 1.24 -13.66
N ASN A 150 16.54 2.17 -13.83
CA ASN A 150 17.93 1.98 -13.38
C ASN A 150 18.04 1.93 -11.86
N ALA A 151 17.30 2.79 -11.14
CA ALA A 151 17.28 2.79 -9.68
C ALA A 151 16.71 1.47 -9.12
N ASN A 152 15.62 0.95 -9.71
CA ASN A 152 15.06 -0.35 -9.34
C ASN A 152 16.01 -1.51 -9.69
N ALA A 153 16.72 -1.44 -10.81
CA ALA A 153 17.73 -2.44 -11.18
C ALA A 153 18.91 -2.46 -10.18
N ALA A 154 19.40 -1.29 -9.78
CA ALA A 154 20.46 -1.17 -8.77
C ALA A 154 20.02 -1.70 -7.40
N GLU A 155 18.77 -1.45 -6.98
CA GLU A 155 18.19 -1.99 -5.73
C GLU A 155 18.17 -3.53 -5.75
N ASN A 156 17.75 -4.13 -6.87
CA ASN A 156 17.73 -5.59 -7.04
C ASN A 156 19.13 -6.22 -6.98
N VAL A 157 20.14 -5.55 -7.54
CA VAL A 157 21.55 -5.99 -7.46
C VAL A 157 22.07 -5.89 -6.02
N GLY A 158 21.77 -4.80 -5.31
CA GLY A 158 22.13 -4.61 -3.90
C GLY A 158 21.51 -5.68 -2.99
N LYS A 159 20.24 -6.02 -3.20
CA LYS A 159 19.53 -7.09 -2.47
C LYS A 159 20.20 -8.46 -2.66
N LYS A 160 20.53 -8.83 -3.90
CA LYS A 160 21.26 -10.08 -4.20
C LYS A 160 22.63 -10.12 -3.55
N ARG A 161 23.34 -8.98 -3.49
CA ARG A 161 24.65 -8.87 -2.85
C ARG A 161 24.57 -9.05 -1.33
N MET A 162 23.55 -8.45 -0.70
CA MET A 162 23.28 -8.60 0.74
C MET A 162 22.87 -10.03 1.11
N ASP A 163 21.97 -10.66 0.33
CA ASP A 163 21.56 -12.06 0.54
C ASP A 163 22.75 -13.03 0.38
N ARG A 164 23.62 -12.78 -0.61
CA ARG A 164 24.87 -13.53 -0.77
C ARG A 164 25.80 -13.35 0.43
N LYS A 165 25.96 -12.13 0.95
CA LYS A 165 26.78 -11.86 2.15
C LYS A 165 26.23 -12.53 3.42
N ARG A 166 24.90 -12.66 3.53
CA ARG A 166 24.22 -13.33 4.64
C ARG A 166 24.33 -14.86 4.60
N ARG A 167 24.46 -15.46 3.41
CA ARG A 167 24.66 -16.92 3.22
C ARG A 167 26.11 -17.36 3.35
N LEU A 168 27.06 -16.46 3.19
CA LEU A 168 28.45 -16.77 3.49
C LEU A 168 28.55 -16.99 5.01
N PRO A 169 29.19 -18.06 5.49
CA PRO A 169 29.55 -18.15 6.90
C PRO A 169 30.29 -16.87 7.26
N ARG A 170 30.01 -16.30 8.44
CA ARG A 170 30.82 -15.20 8.98
C ARG A 170 32.22 -15.77 9.18
N VAL A 171 33.03 -15.75 8.14
CA VAL A 171 34.47 -15.69 8.31
C VAL A 171 34.65 -14.34 8.99
N SER A 172 34.84 -14.42 10.30
CA SER A 172 35.14 -13.33 11.21
C SER A 172 36.16 -12.43 10.53
N ALA A 173 35.85 -11.14 10.47
CA ALA A 173 36.78 -10.09 10.09
C ALA A 173 37.92 -9.93 11.13
N ASP A 174 38.29 -11.00 11.82
CA ASP A 174 39.44 -11.11 12.73
C ASP A 174 40.68 -11.65 11.99
N ASP A 175 40.53 -12.28 10.82
CA ASP A 175 41.68 -12.81 10.06
C ASP A 175 42.48 -11.72 9.33
N ASP A 176 41.88 -10.57 8.99
CA ASP A 176 42.57 -9.49 8.27
C ASP A 176 43.57 -8.71 9.16
N ASP A 177 43.32 -8.65 10.48
CA ASP A 177 44.24 -8.00 11.43
C ASP A 177 45.44 -8.90 11.79
N HIS A 178 45.26 -10.23 11.77
CA HIS A 178 46.34 -11.17 12.04
C HIS A 178 47.32 -11.29 10.85
N VAL A 179 46.83 -11.20 9.61
CA VAL A 179 47.69 -11.22 8.42
C VAL A 179 48.50 -9.93 8.30
N SER A 180 47.90 -8.78 8.63
CA SER A 180 48.59 -7.49 8.60
C SER A 180 49.71 -7.38 9.64
N SER A 181 49.51 -7.91 10.85
CA SER A 181 50.55 -7.94 11.89
C SER A 181 51.71 -8.90 11.56
N GLN A 182 51.44 -10.05 10.93
CA GLN A 182 52.50 -10.96 10.50
C GLN A 182 53.31 -10.45 9.29
N LEU A 183 52.71 -9.65 8.42
CA LEU A 183 53.42 -8.98 7.32
C LEU A 183 54.39 -7.90 7.84
N PHE A 184 54.00 -7.14 8.86
CA PHE A 184 54.90 -6.14 9.49
C PHE A 184 56.05 -6.79 10.27
N ALA A 185 55.83 -7.92 10.94
CA ALA A 185 56.88 -8.63 11.70
C ALA A 185 57.94 -9.32 10.83
N ARG A 186 57.70 -9.52 9.53
CA ARG A 186 58.68 -10.07 8.56
C ARG A 186 59.51 -8.99 7.85
N CYS A 187 59.19 -7.70 8.06
CA CYS A 187 59.89 -6.57 7.45
C CYS A 187 60.78 -5.79 8.44
N SER A 188 61.06 -6.33 9.63
CA SER A 188 62.05 -5.85 10.60
C SER A 188 63.13 -6.88 10.84
#